data_AF-A0A7C6B811-F1
#
_entry.id   AF-A0A7C6B811-F1
#
_cell.length_a   1.000
_cell.length_b   1.000
_cell.length_c   1.000
_cell.angle_alpha   90.00
_cell.angle_beta   90.00
_cell.angle_gamma   90.00
#
_symmetry.space_group_name_H-M   'P 1'
#
loop_
_entity.id
_entity.type
_entity.pdbx_description
1 polymer ?
#
loop_
_entity_poly.entity_id
_entity_poly.type
_entity_poly.pdbx_seq_one_letter_code
_entity_poly.pdbx_strand_id
1 'polypeptide(L)'
;MRLAIILLPLLLVVSIVNASSQPSFDEIKKMPSSYAKDYYTWRYISEYATSNERAREAYLWTKRKNHKLKKAIKKKLGYVPKKLKLPKKLPDPNNYIIYPATAAKKNLKELKKLHSKIKNRGQYSDVLDVVASDTPFDSLNQKPSSTLCYIFNNIGTKYRKKHFNHPFSPKKLESLIHEKQFNTTIQKIVTTPLLNKTKKSLVFMIEDNNLSFESNFLLAMNAIEFNHKDVAKNFLKLARNKTSYQSKF
;
A
#
# COMPACT_ATOMS: atom_id res chain seq x y z
N MET A 1 -62.13 -9.80 33.76
CA MET A 1 -61.49 -9.97 32.44
C MET A 1 -61.02 -8.67 31.74
N ARG A 2 -61.50 -7.46 32.10
CA ARG A 2 -61.08 -6.22 31.40
C ARG A 2 -59.75 -5.59 31.89
N LEU A 3 -59.23 -5.96 33.06
CA LEU A 3 -57.93 -5.49 33.57
C LEU A 3 -56.71 -6.18 32.90
N ALA A 4 -56.84 -7.43 32.49
CA ALA A 4 -55.73 -8.18 31.88
C ALA A 4 -55.38 -7.73 30.45
N ILE A 5 -56.35 -7.14 29.74
CA ILE A 5 -56.18 -6.72 28.34
C ILE A 5 -55.42 -5.38 28.23
N ILE A 6 -55.42 -4.57 29.31
CA ILE A 6 -54.69 -3.28 29.36
C ILE A 6 -53.23 -3.48 29.82
N LEU A 7 -52.94 -4.54 30.57
CA LEU A 7 -51.59 -4.84 31.08
C LEU A 7 -50.63 -5.40 30.02
N LEU A 8 -51.14 -6.11 29.02
CA LEU A 8 -50.34 -6.73 27.96
C LEU A 8 -49.60 -5.72 27.03
N PRO A 9 -50.24 -4.63 26.54
CA PRO A 9 -49.52 -3.62 25.77
C PRO A 9 -48.53 -2.81 26.63
N LEU A 10 -48.80 -2.63 27.93
CA LEU A 10 -47.89 -1.92 28.84
C LEU A 10 -46.58 -2.70 29.08
N LEU A 11 -46.66 -4.02 29.23
CA LEU A 11 -45.49 -4.91 29.36
C LEU A 11 -44.64 -4.97 28.08
N LEU A 12 -45.27 -4.85 26.91
CA LEU A 12 -44.58 -4.83 25.62
C LEU A 12 -43.82 -3.52 25.39
N VAL A 13 -44.37 -2.37 25.83
CA VAL A 13 -43.68 -1.07 25.75
C VAL A 13 -42.46 -1.03 26.69
N VAL A 14 -42.54 -1.58 27.90
CA VAL A 14 -41.39 -1.66 28.83
C VAL A 14 -40.26 -2.54 28.28
N SER A 15 -40.59 -3.59 27.53
CA SER A 15 -39.60 -4.48 26.92
C SER A 15 -38.84 -3.83 25.75
N ILE A 16 -39.48 -2.96 24.98
CA ILE A 16 -38.86 -2.27 23.84
C ILE A 16 -37.95 -1.11 24.31
N VAL A 17 -38.27 -0.46 25.43
CA VAL A 17 -37.45 0.64 25.98
C VAL A 17 -36.10 0.13 26.52
N ASN A 18 -36.05 -1.10 27.03
CA ASN A 18 -34.82 -1.70 27.56
C ASN A 18 -33.85 -2.27 26.51
N ALA A 19 -34.27 -2.40 25.23
CA ALA A 19 -33.42 -2.95 24.16
C ALA A 19 -32.41 -1.95 23.58
N SER A 20 -32.31 -0.73 24.13
CA SER A 20 -31.49 0.36 23.60
C SER A 20 -30.39 0.86 24.55
N SER A 21 -30.10 0.13 25.63
CA SER A 21 -29.02 0.53 26.55
C SER A 21 -27.66 0.46 25.83
N GLN A 22 -26.94 1.59 25.86
CA GLN A 22 -25.56 1.59 25.38
C GLN A 22 -24.70 0.72 26.30
N PRO A 23 -23.80 -0.11 25.74
CA PRO A 23 -22.87 -0.87 26.55
C PRO A 23 -22.10 0.06 27.48
N SER A 24 -22.07 -0.29 28.75
CA SER A 24 -21.29 0.37 29.78
C SER A 24 -19.79 0.27 29.48
N PHE A 25 -19.00 1.09 30.17
CA PHE A 25 -17.54 1.07 30.04
C PHE A 25 -16.94 -0.32 30.24
N ASP A 26 -17.41 -1.06 31.25
CA ASP A 26 -16.91 -2.39 31.59
C ASP A 26 -17.35 -3.46 30.59
N GLU A 27 -18.54 -3.32 29.99
CA GLU A 27 -18.98 -4.16 28.89
C GLU A 27 -18.14 -3.92 27.64
N ILE A 28 -17.89 -2.66 27.29
CA ILE A 28 -16.99 -2.30 26.17
C ILE A 28 -15.59 -2.87 26.41
N LYS A 29 -15.07 -2.81 27.65
CA LYS A 29 -13.75 -3.36 28.01
C LYS A 29 -13.63 -4.83 27.65
N LYS A 30 -14.65 -5.63 27.98
CA LYS A 30 -14.70 -7.09 27.76
C LYS A 30 -14.93 -7.50 26.30
N MET A 31 -15.46 -6.60 25.45
CA MET A 31 -15.70 -6.92 24.04
C MET A 31 -14.41 -7.36 23.31
N PRO A 32 -14.48 -8.32 22.37
CA PRO A 32 -13.36 -8.65 21.52
C PRO A 32 -13.01 -7.50 20.57
N SER A 33 -11.76 -7.47 20.11
CA SER A 33 -11.25 -6.43 19.22
C SER A 33 -11.95 -6.46 17.85
N SER A 34 -12.84 -5.51 17.58
CA SER A 34 -13.72 -5.52 16.40
C SER A 34 -14.12 -4.11 15.95
N TYR A 35 -14.76 -4.00 14.78
CA TYR A 35 -15.40 -2.74 14.35
C TYR A 35 -16.49 -2.28 15.32
N ALA A 36 -17.25 -3.22 15.89
CA ALA A 36 -18.29 -2.93 16.86
C ALA A 36 -17.71 -2.32 18.15
N LYS A 37 -16.63 -2.89 18.70
CA LYS A 37 -15.94 -2.34 19.87
C LYS A 37 -15.44 -0.92 19.61
N ASP A 38 -14.84 -0.67 18.45
CA ASP A 38 -14.37 0.66 18.06
C ASP A 38 -15.54 1.67 17.94
N TYR A 39 -16.70 1.23 17.44
CA TYR A 39 -17.92 2.04 17.34
C TYR A 39 -18.50 2.41 18.72
N TYR A 40 -18.70 1.43 19.61
CA TYR A 40 -19.22 1.70 20.95
C TYR A 40 -18.25 2.54 21.79
N THR A 41 -16.94 2.32 21.62
CA THR A 41 -15.92 3.19 22.22
C THR A 41 -16.03 4.63 21.73
N TRP A 42 -16.26 4.85 20.43
CA TRP A 42 -16.48 6.19 19.90
C TRP A 42 -17.74 6.84 20.49
N ARG A 43 -18.84 6.09 20.61
CA ARG A 43 -20.09 6.59 21.21
C ARG A 43 -19.89 6.96 22.68
N TYR A 44 -19.29 6.07 23.46
CA TYR A 44 -18.93 6.28 24.87
C TYR A 44 -18.06 7.53 25.11
N ILE A 45 -17.03 7.75 24.27
CA ILE A 45 -16.15 8.93 24.38
C ILE A 45 -16.88 10.21 23.99
N SER A 46 -17.83 10.13 23.06
CA SER A 46 -18.55 11.30 22.52
C SER A 46 -19.60 11.84 23.49
N GLU A 47 -19.98 11.08 24.51
CA GLU A 47 -20.93 11.50 25.54
C GLU A 47 -20.27 12.45 26.58
N TYR A 48 -21.00 13.48 26.98
CA TYR A 48 -20.49 14.55 27.86
C TYR A 48 -20.17 14.04 29.27
N ALA A 49 -20.92 13.05 29.77
CA ALA A 49 -20.80 12.53 31.14
C ALA A 49 -19.56 11.62 31.38
N THR A 50 -18.84 11.22 30.34
CA THR A 50 -17.67 10.33 30.47
C THR A 50 -16.48 11.04 31.13
N SER A 51 -15.77 10.39 32.06
CA SER A 51 -14.55 10.96 32.66
C SER A 51 -13.37 10.95 31.68
N ASN A 52 -12.45 11.90 31.83
CA ASN A 52 -11.26 12.00 30.96
C ASN A 52 -10.39 10.73 31.02
N GLU A 53 -10.26 10.14 32.22
CA GLU A 53 -9.50 8.92 32.42
C GLU A 53 -10.13 7.72 31.69
N ARG A 54 -11.44 7.50 31.86
CA ARG A 54 -12.15 6.42 31.16
C ARG A 54 -12.18 6.63 29.66
N ALA A 55 -12.34 7.86 29.19
CA ALA A 55 -12.24 8.16 27.76
C ALA A 55 -10.85 7.80 27.20
N ARG A 56 -9.78 8.11 27.95
CA ARG A 56 -8.40 7.74 27.58
C ARG A 56 -8.22 6.23 27.55
N GLU A 57 -8.66 5.51 28.57
CA GLU A 57 -8.51 4.06 28.66
C GLU A 57 -9.28 3.36 27.52
N ALA A 58 -10.55 3.72 27.31
CA ALA A 58 -11.37 3.20 26.23
C ALA A 58 -10.72 3.43 24.86
N TYR A 59 -10.23 4.65 24.62
CA TYR A 59 -9.53 4.99 23.39
C TYR A 59 -8.31 4.08 23.12
N LEU A 60 -7.58 3.68 24.16
CA LEU A 60 -6.40 2.83 24.03
C LEU A 60 -6.74 1.38 23.67
N TRP A 61 -7.94 0.88 23.98
CA TRP A 61 -8.39 -0.46 23.58
C TRP A 61 -8.72 -0.58 22.09
N THR A 62 -9.01 0.55 21.44
CA THR A 62 -9.47 0.53 20.04
C THR A 62 -8.39 0.00 19.10
N LYS A 63 -8.83 -0.89 18.19
CA LYS A 63 -7.96 -1.46 17.15
C LYS A 63 -7.69 -0.42 16.09
N ARG A 64 -8.75 0.26 15.64
CA ARG A 64 -8.69 1.21 14.52
C ARG A 64 -8.97 2.62 15.01
N LYS A 65 -7.90 3.40 15.11
CA LYS A 65 -7.96 4.82 15.46
C LYS A 65 -8.32 5.67 14.23
N ASN A 66 -9.56 5.54 13.77
CA ASN A 66 -10.09 6.28 12.63
C ASN A 66 -10.24 7.79 12.95
N HIS A 67 -10.55 8.60 11.93
CA HIS A 67 -10.64 10.05 12.07
C HIS A 67 -11.72 10.48 13.08
N LYS A 68 -12.90 9.84 13.08
CA LYS A 68 -14.01 10.17 13.99
C LYS A 68 -13.62 9.94 15.46
N LEU A 69 -13.02 8.80 15.76
CA LEU A 69 -12.56 8.46 17.11
C LEU A 69 -11.44 9.39 17.59
N LYS A 70 -10.47 9.72 16.71
CA LYS A 70 -9.41 10.70 17.02
C LYS A 70 -9.96 12.09 17.31
N LYS A 71 -10.97 12.52 16.55
CA LYS A 71 -11.62 13.81 16.76
C LYS A 71 -12.38 13.84 18.09
N ALA A 72 -13.11 12.78 18.42
CA ALA A 72 -13.85 12.66 19.68
C ALA A 72 -12.91 12.71 20.89
N ILE A 73 -11.84 11.91 20.91
CA ILE A 73 -10.89 11.91 22.03
C ILE A 73 -10.13 13.23 22.15
N LYS A 74 -9.78 13.87 21.02
CA LYS A 74 -9.13 15.18 21.03
C LYS A 74 -10.06 16.26 21.58
N LYS A 75 -11.35 16.23 21.25
CA LYS A 75 -12.35 17.15 21.82
C LYS A 75 -12.47 16.96 23.34
N LYS A 76 -12.37 15.71 23.83
CA LYS A 76 -12.48 15.38 25.25
C LYS A 76 -11.23 15.73 26.06
N LEU A 77 -10.04 15.40 25.55
CA LEU A 77 -8.77 15.50 26.30
C LEU A 77 -7.85 16.65 25.86
N GLY A 78 -8.16 17.35 24.77
CA GLY A 78 -7.27 18.32 24.13
C GLY A 78 -6.17 17.70 23.25
N TYR A 79 -5.84 16.42 23.44
CA TYR A 79 -4.84 15.69 22.66
C TYR A 79 -5.30 14.28 22.28
N VAL A 80 -4.55 13.62 21.41
CA VAL A 80 -4.79 12.22 21.03
C VAL A 80 -3.82 11.30 21.77
N PRO A 81 -4.27 10.48 22.73
CA PRO A 81 -3.40 9.58 23.47
C PRO A 81 -2.65 8.62 22.55
N LYS A 82 -1.35 8.45 22.77
CA LYS A 82 -0.54 7.45 22.08
C LYS A 82 -0.26 6.30 23.02
N LYS A 83 -0.36 5.06 22.54
CA LYS A 83 0.18 3.91 23.27
C LYS A 83 1.68 4.15 23.41
N LEU A 84 2.24 3.99 24.61
CA LEU A 84 3.68 4.03 24.82
C LEU A 84 4.32 3.06 23.82
N LYS A 85 5.15 3.59 22.91
CA LYS A 85 5.91 2.74 22.01
C LYS A 85 7.10 2.24 22.81
N LEU A 86 7.37 0.94 22.73
CA LEU A 86 8.67 0.41 23.15
C LEU A 86 9.76 1.26 22.50
N PRO A 87 10.85 1.58 23.22
CA PRO A 87 11.95 2.34 22.65
C PRO A 87 12.39 1.62 21.37
N LYS A 88 12.41 2.36 20.26
CA LYS A 88 12.95 1.83 19.01
C LYS A 88 14.39 1.42 19.30
N LYS A 89 14.75 0.15 19.06
CA LYS A 89 16.17 -0.23 19.03
C LYS A 89 16.90 0.76 18.13
N LEU A 90 17.99 1.33 18.66
CA LEU A 90 18.87 2.16 17.86
C LEU A 90 19.31 1.34 16.63
N PRO A 91 19.22 1.89 15.42
CA PRO A 91 19.68 1.18 14.24
C PRO A 91 21.17 0.87 14.39
N ASP A 92 21.55 -0.36 14.06
CA ASP A 92 22.95 -0.79 14.05
C ASP A 92 23.75 0.12 13.09
N PRO A 93 24.81 0.82 13.57
CA PRO A 93 25.62 1.71 12.75
C PRO A 93 26.35 1.01 11.59
N ASN A 94 26.37 -0.32 11.56
CA ASN A 94 26.99 -1.14 10.52
C ASN A 94 25.99 -1.76 9.53
N ASN A 95 24.67 -1.60 9.75
CA ASN A 95 23.64 -2.14 8.88
C ASN A 95 23.10 -1.08 7.89
N TYR A 96 23.68 -1.03 6.69
CA TYR A 96 23.32 -0.07 5.65
C TYR A 96 22.19 -0.58 4.73
N ILE A 97 21.01 -0.86 5.30
CA ILE A 97 19.82 -1.11 4.47
C ILE A 97 19.35 0.23 3.90
N ILE A 98 19.60 0.44 2.61
CA ILE A 98 19.15 1.64 1.90
C ILE A 98 17.90 1.31 1.08
N TYR A 99 16.76 1.84 1.51
CA TYR A 99 15.52 1.69 0.78
C TYR A 99 15.44 2.69 -0.40
N PRO A 100 14.99 2.26 -1.59
CA PRO A 100 14.89 3.12 -2.77
C PRO A 100 14.12 4.43 -2.52
N ALA A 101 12.94 4.36 -1.89
CA ALA A 101 12.12 5.54 -1.58
C ALA A 101 12.83 6.56 -0.67
N THR A 102 13.72 6.09 0.20
CA THR A 102 14.48 6.95 1.12
C THR A 102 15.67 7.57 0.39
N ALA A 103 16.39 6.77 -0.41
CA ALA A 103 17.50 7.25 -1.23
C ALA A 103 17.04 8.35 -2.20
N ALA A 104 15.92 8.14 -2.91
CA ALA A 104 15.39 9.08 -3.90
C ALA A 104 15.02 10.47 -3.35
N LYS A 105 14.91 10.64 -2.02
CA LYS A 105 14.60 11.92 -1.36
C LYS A 105 15.84 12.67 -0.87
N LYS A 106 17.01 12.04 -0.87
CA LYS A 106 18.25 12.64 -0.38
C LYS A 106 18.93 13.46 -1.46
N ASN A 107 19.80 14.37 -1.03
CA ASN A 107 20.65 15.15 -1.93
C ASN A 107 21.68 14.23 -2.61
N LEU A 108 21.89 14.39 -3.92
CA LEU A 108 22.85 13.63 -4.70
C LEU A 108 24.27 13.68 -4.11
N LYS A 109 24.74 14.85 -3.65
CA LYS A 109 26.08 14.99 -3.04
C LYS A 109 26.22 14.14 -1.78
N GLU A 110 25.17 14.12 -0.95
CA GLU A 110 25.13 13.28 0.26
C GLU A 110 25.10 11.78 -0.08
N LEU A 111 24.33 11.41 -1.11
CA LEU A 111 24.26 10.04 -1.60
C LEU A 111 25.60 9.56 -2.13
N LYS A 112 26.30 10.36 -2.94
CA LYS A 112 27.65 10.05 -3.44
C LYS A 112 28.66 9.90 -2.29
N LYS A 113 28.61 10.79 -1.29
CA LYS A 113 29.45 10.68 -0.09
C LYS A 113 29.16 9.41 0.71
N LEU A 114 27.88 9.08 0.90
CA LEU A 114 27.46 7.85 1.57
C LEU A 114 27.91 6.60 0.79
N HIS A 115 27.71 6.61 -0.53
CA HIS A 115 28.09 5.54 -1.44
C HIS A 115 29.60 5.26 -1.39
N SER A 116 30.44 6.29 -1.46
CA SER A 116 31.88 6.15 -1.27
C SER A 116 32.23 5.58 0.12
N LYS A 117 31.59 6.06 1.18
CA LYS A 117 31.84 5.58 2.54
C LYS A 117 31.50 4.11 2.72
N ILE A 118 30.40 3.62 2.17
CA ILE A 118 30.01 2.20 2.30
C ILE A 118 30.93 1.30 1.45
N LYS A 119 31.29 1.76 0.24
CA LYS A 119 32.17 1.01 -0.67
C LYS A 119 33.54 0.79 -0.06
N ASN A 120 34.11 1.81 0.58
CA ASN A 120 35.39 1.72 1.28
C ASN A 120 35.38 0.75 2.48
N ARG A 121 34.19 0.38 2.98
CA ARG A 121 34.02 -0.61 4.06
C ARG A 121 33.78 -2.03 3.52
N GLY A 122 33.95 -2.26 2.21
CA GLY A 122 33.63 -3.53 1.57
C GLY A 122 32.14 -3.83 1.47
N GLN A 123 31.27 -2.84 1.72
CA GLN A 123 29.83 -2.98 1.65
C GLN A 123 29.28 -2.38 0.37
N TYR A 124 28.21 -2.98 -0.16
CA TYR A 124 27.65 -2.62 -1.46
C TYR A 124 26.13 -2.46 -1.39
N SER A 125 25.59 -1.55 -2.20
CA SER A 125 24.15 -1.29 -2.26
C SER A 125 23.74 -0.86 -3.65
N ASP A 126 23.14 -1.79 -4.40
CA ASP A 126 22.61 -1.52 -5.75
C ASP A 126 21.70 -0.29 -5.80
N VAL A 127 20.98 -0.02 -4.71
CA VAL A 127 20.14 1.18 -4.59
C VAL A 127 20.99 2.44 -4.64
N LEU A 128 22.10 2.50 -3.91
CA LEU A 128 23.00 3.64 -3.96
C LEU A 128 23.75 3.71 -5.28
N ASP A 129 24.18 2.59 -5.86
CA ASP A 129 24.83 2.58 -7.18
C ASP A 129 23.93 3.17 -8.27
N VAL A 130 22.62 2.91 -8.18
CA VAL A 130 21.64 3.46 -9.12
C VAL A 130 21.35 4.92 -8.82
N VAL A 131 20.99 5.25 -7.57
CA VAL A 131 20.44 6.57 -7.24
C VAL A 131 21.53 7.65 -7.14
N ALA A 132 22.77 7.26 -6.82
CA ALA A 132 23.92 8.15 -6.78
C ALA A 132 24.64 8.28 -8.14
N SER A 133 24.27 7.49 -9.15
CA SER A 133 24.82 7.59 -10.50
C SER A 133 24.43 8.90 -11.19
N ASP A 134 25.31 9.38 -12.07
CA ASP A 134 25.01 10.49 -12.98
C ASP A 134 24.01 10.08 -14.07
N THR A 135 23.94 8.78 -14.39
CA THR A 135 22.95 8.17 -15.30
C THR A 135 22.15 7.08 -14.57
N PRO A 136 21.14 7.45 -13.76
CA PRO A 136 20.43 6.47 -12.93
C PRO A 136 19.74 5.36 -13.71
N PHE A 137 19.14 5.65 -14.87
CA PHE A 137 18.50 4.61 -15.66
C PHE A 137 19.49 3.61 -16.24
N ASP A 138 20.62 4.07 -16.77
CA ASP A 138 21.62 3.17 -17.35
C ASP A 138 22.23 2.27 -16.27
N SER A 139 22.55 2.85 -15.10
CA SER A 139 22.98 2.09 -13.92
C SER A 139 21.93 1.06 -13.48
N LEU A 140 20.64 1.43 -13.50
CA LEU A 140 19.53 0.52 -13.21
C LEU A 140 19.42 -0.60 -14.26
N ASN A 141 19.57 -0.27 -15.53
CA ASN A 141 19.38 -1.19 -16.65
C ASN A 141 20.45 -2.30 -16.69
N GLN A 142 21.64 -2.02 -16.16
CA GLN A 142 22.73 -2.97 -15.99
C GLN A 142 22.52 -3.94 -14.81
N LYS A 143 21.55 -3.68 -13.91
CA LYS A 143 21.28 -4.57 -12.77
C LYS A 143 20.57 -5.85 -13.20
N PRO A 144 20.69 -6.94 -12.42
CA PRO A 144 19.82 -8.11 -12.56
C PRO A 144 18.34 -7.72 -12.59
N SER A 145 17.53 -8.47 -13.34
CA SER A 145 16.14 -8.10 -13.62
C SER A 145 15.27 -8.06 -12.35
N SER A 146 15.53 -8.94 -11.39
CA SER A 146 14.96 -8.89 -10.04
C SER A 146 15.32 -7.59 -9.28
N THR A 147 16.60 -7.21 -9.25
CA THR A 147 17.07 -5.96 -8.63
C THR A 147 16.47 -4.73 -9.30
N LEU A 148 16.40 -4.72 -10.64
CA LEU A 148 15.78 -3.65 -11.42
C LEU A 148 14.32 -3.49 -11.01
N CYS A 149 13.55 -4.58 -11.03
CA CYS A 149 12.15 -4.57 -10.62
C CYS A 149 11.99 -4.06 -9.19
N TYR A 150 12.81 -4.55 -8.25
CA TYR A 150 12.80 -4.09 -6.86
C TYR A 150 13.00 -2.58 -6.74
N ILE A 151 14.06 -2.03 -7.34
CA ILE A 151 14.37 -0.60 -7.26
C ILE A 151 13.27 0.21 -7.93
N PHE A 152 12.91 -0.12 -9.17
CA PHE A 152 11.89 0.60 -9.93
C PHE A 152 10.56 0.64 -9.18
N ASN A 153 10.14 -0.49 -8.58
CA ASN A 153 8.88 -0.58 -7.86
C ASN A 153 8.87 0.31 -6.61
N ASN A 154 10.01 0.48 -5.95
CA ASN A 154 10.11 1.13 -4.64
C ASN A 154 10.69 2.57 -4.66
N ILE A 155 11.21 3.09 -5.78
CA ILE A 155 11.92 4.40 -5.84
C ILE A 155 11.01 5.64 -5.71
N GLY A 156 9.70 5.47 -5.92
CA GLY A 156 8.71 6.55 -5.89
C GLY A 156 8.46 7.22 -7.24
N THR A 157 7.23 7.72 -7.42
CA THR A 157 6.72 8.13 -8.74
C THR A 157 7.44 9.36 -9.32
N LYS A 158 7.74 10.38 -8.50
CA LYS A 158 8.46 11.59 -8.97
C LYS A 158 9.84 11.22 -9.53
N TYR A 159 10.56 10.34 -8.85
CA TYR A 159 11.88 9.88 -9.29
C TYR A 159 11.79 9.08 -10.58
N ARG A 160 10.84 8.12 -10.69
CA ARG A 160 10.61 7.36 -11.94
C ARG A 160 10.41 8.28 -13.14
N LYS A 161 9.55 9.29 -13.03
CA LYS A 161 9.27 10.24 -14.11
C LYS A 161 10.51 11.00 -14.56
N LYS A 162 11.31 11.45 -13.59
CA LYS A 162 12.49 12.28 -13.85
C LYS A 162 13.68 11.48 -14.39
N HIS A 163 13.90 10.28 -13.86
CA HIS A 163 15.17 9.56 -14.05
C HIS A 163 15.02 8.20 -14.71
N PHE A 164 13.85 7.55 -14.66
CA PHE A 164 13.64 6.20 -15.23
C PHE A 164 12.69 6.18 -16.43
N ASN A 165 12.23 7.33 -16.92
CA ASN A 165 11.41 7.41 -18.13
C ASN A 165 12.27 7.27 -19.40
N HIS A 166 12.85 6.08 -19.57
CA HIS A 166 13.69 5.70 -20.69
C HIS A 166 13.20 4.36 -21.26
N PRO A 167 13.47 4.07 -22.55
CA PRO A 167 13.08 2.81 -23.16
C PRO A 167 13.95 1.66 -22.64
N PHE A 168 13.33 0.50 -22.39
CA PHE A 168 14.06 -0.76 -22.23
C PHE A 168 14.48 -1.31 -23.60
N SER A 169 15.61 -2.01 -23.65
CA SER A 169 16.00 -2.75 -24.84
C SER A 169 15.20 -4.05 -24.96
N PRO A 170 15.01 -4.61 -26.17
CA PRO A 170 14.31 -5.88 -26.36
C PRO A 170 14.89 -7.01 -25.52
N LYS A 171 16.22 -7.19 -25.55
CA LYS A 171 16.94 -8.18 -24.71
C LYS A 171 16.66 -8.01 -23.22
N LYS A 172 16.51 -6.78 -22.74
CA LYS A 172 16.18 -6.56 -21.33
C LYS A 172 14.75 -6.98 -21.03
N LEU A 173 13.79 -6.66 -21.92
CA LEU A 173 12.40 -7.05 -21.78
C LEU A 173 12.23 -8.58 -21.77
N GLU A 174 12.94 -9.30 -22.64
CA GLU A 174 12.98 -10.78 -22.63
C GLU A 174 13.39 -11.33 -21.26
N SER A 175 14.34 -10.71 -20.57
CA SER A 175 14.68 -11.13 -19.21
C SER A 175 13.63 -10.74 -18.16
N LEU A 176 12.92 -9.61 -18.36
CA LEU A 176 11.98 -9.06 -17.39
C LEU A 176 10.64 -9.80 -17.40
N ILE A 177 10.18 -10.29 -18.55
CA ILE A 177 8.89 -11.02 -18.67
C ILE A 177 8.85 -12.32 -17.86
N HIS A 178 10.00 -12.83 -17.43
CA HIS A 178 10.09 -14.02 -16.57
C HIS A 178 10.16 -13.69 -15.07
N GLU A 179 10.33 -12.42 -14.71
CA GLU A 179 10.41 -11.96 -13.32
C GLU A 179 9.02 -11.70 -12.73
N LYS A 180 8.65 -12.41 -11.67
CA LYS A 180 7.33 -12.23 -11.02
C LYS A 180 7.09 -10.77 -10.60
N GLN A 181 8.13 -10.08 -10.15
CA GLN A 181 8.07 -8.68 -9.71
C GLN A 181 7.80 -7.69 -10.85
N PHE A 182 8.03 -8.12 -12.11
CA PHE A 182 7.81 -7.28 -13.28
C PHE A 182 6.32 -6.99 -13.51
N ASN A 183 5.40 -7.82 -13.02
CA ASN A 183 3.96 -7.51 -12.99
C ASN A 183 3.67 -6.15 -12.32
N THR A 184 4.28 -5.92 -11.15
CA THR A 184 4.15 -4.63 -10.44
C THR A 184 4.86 -3.50 -11.18
N THR A 185 5.94 -3.79 -11.89
CA THR A 185 6.66 -2.82 -12.72
C THR A 185 5.81 -2.37 -13.91
N ILE A 186 5.21 -3.31 -14.65
CA ILE A 186 4.25 -3.05 -15.74
C ILE A 186 3.11 -2.20 -15.23
N GLN A 187 2.46 -2.60 -14.14
CA GLN A 187 1.38 -1.82 -13.53
C GLN A 187 1.81 -0.38 -13.29
N LYS A 188 2.96 -0.17 -12.62
CA LYS A 188 3.47 1.18 -12.35
C LYS A 188 3.83 1.95 -13.61
N ILE A 189 4.34 1.31 -14.66
CA ILE A 189 4.68 1.98 -15.93
C ILE A 189 3.41 2.43 -16.64
N VAL A 190 2.49 1.50 -16.88
CA VAL A 190 1.27 1.72 -17.69
C VAL A 190 0.32 2.71 -16.99
N THR A 191 0.16 2.61 -15.66
CA THR A 191 -0.77 3.47 -14.92
C THR A 191 -0.17 4.79 -14.44
N THR A 192 1.13 5.05 -14.66
CA THR A 192 1.74 6.33 -14.29
C THR A 192 1.74 7.30 -15.48
N PRO A 193 1.09 8.46 -15.38
CA PRO A 193 1.17 9.48 -16.42
C PRO A 193 2.61 9.97 -16.64
N LEU A 194 2.97 10.29 -17.88
CA LEU A 194 4.28 10.85 -18.26
C LEU A 194 5.46 9.86 -18.20
N LEU A 195 5.20 8.54 -18.26
CA LEU A 195 6.24 7.52 -18.51
C LEU A 195 6.24 7.07 -19.98
N ASN A 196 5.97 7.99 -20.92
CA ASN A 196 5.71 7.67 -22.33
C ASN A 196 6.86 6.93 -23.02
N LYS A 197 8.12 7.24 -22.69
CA LYS A 197 9.28 6.56 -23.30
C LYS A 197 9.36 5.10 -22.83
N THR A 198 9.19 4.87 -21.54
CA THR A 198 9.16 3.52 -20.97
C THR A 198 7.94 2.74 -21.44
N LYS A 199 6.75 3.36 -21.43
CA LYS A 199 5.51 2.78 -21.97
C LYS A 199 5.67 2.35 -23.44
N LYS A 200 6.27 3.20 -24.28
CA LYS A 200 6.51 2.88 -25.69
C LYS A 200 7.42 1.65 -25.86
N SER A 201 8.41 1.48 -24.99
CA SER A 201 9.24 0.25 -25.00
C SER A 201 8.48 -1.02 -24.60
N LEU A 202 7.34 -0.91 -23.91
CA LEU A 202 6.48 -2.07 -23.59
C LEU A 202 5.57 -2.50 -24.75
N VAL A 203 5.76 -1.95 -25.95
CA VAL A 203 5.10 -2.42 -27.17
C VAL A 203 6.06 -3.38 -27.89
N PHE A 204 5.94 -4.68 -27.59
CA PHE A 204 6.80 -5.74 -28.12
C PHE A 204 6.01 -7.05 -28.23
N MET A 205 6.44 -7.95 -29.13
CA MET A 205 5.84 -9.26 -29.32
C MET A 205 6.57 -10.31 -28.48
N ILE A 206 5.82 -11.22 -27.88
CA ILE A 206 6.36 -12.38 -27.15
C ILE A 206 5.51 -13.61 -27.38
N GLU A 207 6.13 -14.78 -27.23
CA GLU A 207 5.45 -16.07 -27.40
C GLU A 207 4.88 -16.61 -26.08
N ASP A 208 5.63 -16.46 -24.99
CA ASP A 208 5.21 -16.84 -23.64
C ASP A 208 5.83 -15.91 -22.58
N ASN A 209 5.29 -15.94 -21.36
CA ASN A 209 5.78 -15.22 -20.21
C ASN A 209 5.25 -15.78 -18.87
N ASN A 210 5.86 -15.32 -17.78
CA ASN A 210 5.43 -15.59 -16.40
C ASN A 210 4.55 -14.45 -15.84
N LEU A 211 3.95 -13.63 -16.71
CA LEU A 211 3.11 -12.51 -16.30
C LEU A 211 1.70 -13.01 -15.97
N SER A 212 1.08 -12.26 -15.06
CA SER A 212 -0.32 -12.39 -14.66
C SER A 212 -1.27 -12.04 -15.80
N PHE A 213 -2.52 -12.46 -15.67
CA PHE A 213 -3.62 -12.00 -16.52
C PHE A 213 -3.64 -10.46 -16.61
N GLU A 214 -3.62 -9.80 -15.45
CA GLU A 214 -3.74 -8.35 -15.35
C GLU A 214 -2.59 -7.64 -16.05
N SER A 215 -1.37 -8.17 -15.95
CA SER A 215 -0.20 -7.56 -16.58
C SER A 215 -0.21 -7.74 -18.09
N ASN A 216 -0.60 -8.92 -18.60
CA ASN A 216 -0.81 -9.11 -20.04
C ASN A 216 -1.93 -8.18 -20.55
N PHE A 217 -3.04 -8.05 -19.83
CA PHE A 217 -4.12 -7.14 -20.20
C PHE A 217 -3.65 -5.67 -20.22
N LEU A 218 -2.88 -5.22 -19.23
CA LEU A 218 -2.32 -3.87 -19.22
C LEU A 218 -1.35 -3.62 -20.38
N LEU A 219 -0.53 -4.61 -20.76
CA LEU A 219 0.34 -4.51 -21.93
C LEU A 219 -0.47 -4.40 -23.22
N ALA A 220 -1.59 -5.12 -23.34
CA ALA A 220 -2.50 -4.96 -24.47
C ALA A 220 -3.10 -3.55 -24.54
N MET A 221 -3.58 -3.01 -23.42
CA MET A 221 -4.11 -1.64 -23.36
C MET A 221 -3.03 -0.61 -23.71
N ASN A 222 -1.80 -0.80 -23.24
CA ASN A 222 -0.66 0.03 -23.60
C ASN A 222 -0.36 -0.06 -25.12
N ALA A 223 -0.43 -1.24 -25.73
CA ALA A 223 -0.25 -1.38 -27.17
C ALA A 223 -1.36 -0.67 -27.98
N ILE A 224 -2.61 -0.69 -27.49
CA ILE A 224 -3.71 0.10 -28.07
C ILE A 224 -3.44 1.60 -27.96
N GLU A 225 -2.94 2.09 -26.81
CA GLU A 225 -2.55 3.51 -26.60
C GLU A 225 -1.56 4.00 -27.68
N PHE A 226 -0.71 3.10 -28.20
CA PHE A 226 0.24 3.40 -29.26
C PHE A 226 -0.18 2.91 -30.67
N ASN A 227 -1.44 2.53 -30.89
CA ASN A 227 -1.98 2.07 -32.16
C ASN A 227 -1.36 0.76 -32.73
N HIS A 228 -0.85 -0.12 -31.87
CA HIS A 228 -0.28 -1.42 -32.26
C HIS A 228 -1.26 -2.57 -32.02
N LYS A 229 -2.24 -2.73 -32.92
CA LYS A 229 -3.34 -3.71 -32.79
C LYS A 229 -2.86 -5.16 -32.71
N ASP A 230 -1.84 -5.55 -33.49
CA ASP A 230 -1.34 -6.93 -33.49
C ASP A 230 -0.63 -7.29 -32.18
N VAL A 231 0.14 -6.35 -31.64
CA VAL A 231 0.78 -6.50 -30.32
C VAL A 231 -0.29 -6.59 -29.22
N ALA A 232 -1.33 -5.77 -29.31
CA ALA A 232 -2.46 -5.85 -28.37
C ALA A 232 -3.14 -7.23 -28.45
N LYS A 233 -3.38 -7.75 -29.66
CA LYS A 233 -3.97 -9.08 -29.88
C LYS A 233 -3.08 -10.20 -29.31
N ASN A 234 -1.76 -10.10 -29.47
CA ASN A 234 -0.80 -11.03 -28.89
C ASN A 234 -0.95 -11.10 -27.35
N PHE A 235 -0.89 -9.95 -26.67
CA PHE A 235 -1.04 -9.90 -25.21
C PHE A 235 -2.43 -10.32 -24.71
N LEU A 236 -3.51 -10.01 -25.45
CA LEU A 236 -4.86 -10.47 -25.10
C LEU A 236 -4.99 -12.00 -25.18
N LYS A 237 -4.36 -12.63 -26.18
CA LYS A 237 -4.30 -14.10 -26.29
C LYS A 237 -3.58 -14.69 -25.09
N LEU A 238 -2.44 -14.12 -24.70
CA LEU A 238 -1.68 -14.55 -23.53
C LEU A 238 -2.48 -14.35 -22.23
N ALA A 239 -3.15 -13.21 -22.07
CA ALA A 239 -4.03 -12.96 -20.93
C ALA A 239 -5.13 -14.03 -20.84
N ARG A 240 -5.86 -14.29 -21.94
CA ARG A 240 -6.93 -15.30 -21.97
C ARG A 240 -6.46 -16.69 -21.53
N ASN A 241 -5.22 -17.07 -21.82
CA ASN A 241 -4.67 -18.36 -21.42
C ASN A 241 -4.34 -18.45 -19.92
N LYS A 242 -4.26 -17.32 -19.21
CA LYS A 242 -3.94 -17.27 -17.77
C LYS A 242 -5.20 -17.15 -16.88
N THR A 243 -6.43 -17.22 -17.44
CA THR A 243 -7.67 -17.24 -16.64
C THR A 243 -8.14 -18.67 -16.36
N SER A 244 -8.56 -18.95 -15.13
CA SER A 244 -9.11 -20.26 -14.73
C SER A 244 -10.55 -20.50 -15.19
N TYR A 245 -11.26 -19.43 -15.54
CA TYR A 245 -12.61 -19.48 -16.10
C TYR A 245 -12.55 -19.01 -17.55
N GLN A 246 -12.40 -19.98 -18.45
CA GLN A 246 -12.72 -19.76 -19.85
C GLN A 246 -14.23 -19.91 -19.99
N SER A 247 -14.91 -18.82 -20.31
CA SER A 247 -16.28 -18.87 -20.81
C SER A 247 -16.29 -19.76 -22.05
N LYS A 248 -16.91 -20.94 -21.95
CA LYS A 248 -17.13 -21.88 -23.06
C LYS A 248 -18.31 -21.40 -23.92
N PHE A 249 -18.22 -20.19 -24.44
CA PHE A 249 -19.17 -19.66 -25.41
C PHE A 249 -18.41 -19.24 -26.66
#